data_AF-A0A7C6YDU1-F1
#
_entry.id   AF-A0A7C6YDU1-F1
#
_cell.length_a   1.000
_cell.length_b   1.000
_cell.length_c   1.000
_cell.angle_alpha   90.00
_cell.angle_beta   90.00
_cell.angle_gamma   90.00
#
_symmetry.space_group_name_H-M   'P 1'
#
loop_
_entity.id
_entity.type
_entity.pdbx_description
1 polymer ?
#
loop_
_entity_poly.entity_id
_entity_poly.type
_entity_poly.pdbx_seq_one_letter_code
_entity_poly.pdbx_strand_id
1 'polypeptide(L)'
;MSPLLTVLLAIGTVIVAASMLMAAARVLRGPDDATRAVMADLTYFCALALFVLFVIRVGSTVAMDVVMLGSLIGVLATVALSRLLSRGRR
;
A
#
# COMPACT_ATOMS: atom_id res chain seq x y z
N MET A 1 20.47 -10.54 11.98
CA MET A 1 20.06 -9.16 11.62
C MET A 1 20.72 -8.22 12.62
N SER A 2 21.30 -7.10 12.19
CA SER A 2 21.85 -6.11 13.14
C SER A 2 20.74 -5.52 14.00
N PRO A 3 21.00 -5.17 15.28
CA PRO A 3 19.98 -4.62 16.18
C PRO A 3 19.38 -3.31 15.64
N LEU A 4 20.19 -2.54 14.92
CA LEU A 4 19.80 -1.30 14.25
C LEU A 4 18.72 -1.54 13.17
N LEU A 5 18.88 -2.58 12.35
CA LEU A 5 17.91 -2.92 11.29
C LEU A 5 16.55 -3.31 11.89
N THR A 6 16.54 -4.08 12.98
CA THR A 6 15.30 -4.50 13.64
C THR A 6 14.50 -3.31 14.17
N VAL A 7 15.17 -2.33 14.78
CA VAL A 7 14.53 -1.10 15.27
C VAL A 7 13.96 -0.29 14.12
N LEU A 8 14.71 -0.11 13.03
CA LEU A 8 14.23 0.62 11.85
C LEU A 8 13.00 -0.05 11.22
N LEU A 9 13.00 -1.38 11.10
CA LEU A 9 11.86 -2.13 10.58
C LEU A 9 10.64 -1.98 11.50
N ALA A 10 10.81 -2.00 12.82
CA ALA A 10 9.71 -1.81 13.76
C ALA A 10 9.10 -0.41 13.65
N ILE A 11 9.93 0.64 13.62
CA ILE A 11 9.49 2.03 13.44
C ILE A 11 8.75 2.20 12.12
N GLY A 12 9.33 1.69 11.02
CA GLY A 12 8.70 1.74 9.70
C GLY A 12 7.34 1.03 9.69
N THR A 13 7.23 -0.12 10.35
CA THR A 13 5.97 -0.87 10.44
C THR A 13 4.90 -0.04 11.16
N VAL A 14 5.25 0.61 12.28
CA VAL A 14 4.31 1.45 13.05
C VAL A 14 3.83 2.65 12.22
N ILE A 15 4.73 3.35 11.54
CA ILE A 15 4.41 4.53 10.73
C ILE A 15 3.48 4.15 9.57
N VAL A 16 3.80 3.06 8.85
CA VAL A 16 2.99 2.59 7.72
C VAL A 16 1.63 2.09 8.22
N ALA A 17 1.57 1.36 9.33
CA ALA A 17 0.31 0.90 9.91
C ALA A 17 -0.59 2.07 10.32
N ALA A 18 -0.03 3.10 10.96
CA ALA A 18 -0.79 4.31 11.31
C ALA A 18 -1.30 5.03 10.05
N SER A 19 -0.47 5.14 9.02
CA SER A 19 -0.84 5.73 7.73
C SER A 19 -1.97 4.95 7.05
N MET A 20 -1.89 3.61 7.07
CA MET A 20 -2.93 2.72 6.53
C MET A 20 -4.27 2.91 7.24
N LEU A 21 -4.26 2.99 8.58
CA LEU A 21 -5.49 3.19 9.36
C LEU A 21 -6.13 4.54 9.05
N MET A 22 -5.33 5.60 8.93
CA MET A 22 -5.82 6.92 8.53
C MET A 22 -6.39 6.91 7.11
N ALA A 23 -5.69 6.29 6.15
CA ALA A 23 -6.16 6.16 4.77
C ALA A 23 -7.46 5.37 4.68
N ALA A 24 -7.53 4.20 5.34
CA ALA A 24 -8.73 3.35 5.38
C ALA A 24 -9.93 4.08 6.02
N ALA A 25 -9.72 4.82 7.12
CA ALA A 25 -10.77 5.64 7.71
C ALA A 25 -11.27 6.72 6.73
N ARG A 26 -10.37 7.27 5.90
CA ARG A 26 -10.73 8.28 4.90
C ARG A 26 -11.41 7.69 3.66
N VAL A 27 -11.14 6.44 3.29
CA VAL A 27 -11.89 5.71 2.23
C VAL A 27 -13.37 5.60 2.61
N LEU A 28 -13.65 5.32 3.88
CA LEU A 28 -15.01 5.13 4.39
C LEU A 28 -15.76 6.46 4.55
N ARG A 29 -15.07 7.54 4.91
CA ARG A 29 -15.66 8.87 5.19
C ARG A 29 -15.53 9.88 4.05
N GLY A 30 -14.84 9.53 2.97
CA GLY A 30 -14.53 10.45 1.87
C GLY A 30 -15.81 10.97 1.19
N PRO A 31 -15.96 12.30 0.99
CA PRO A 31 -17.18 12.87 0.42
C PRO A 31 -17.28 12.69 -1.09
N ASP A 32 -16.15 12.63 -1.80
CA ASP A 32 -16.06 12.52 -3.25
C ASP A 32 -15.41 11.21 -3.70
N ASP A 33 -15.86 10.69 -4.84
CA ASP A 33 -15.39 9.41 -5.40
C ASP A 33 -13.89 9.44 -5.74
N ALA A 34 -13.36 10.60 -6.15
CA ALA A 34 -11.94 10.77 -6.43
C ALA A 34 -11.07 10.65 -5.18
N THR A 35 -11.46 11.28 -4.07
CA THR A 35 -10.77 11.15 -2.78
C THR A 35 -10.85 9.72 -2.28
N ARG A 36 -12.02 9.06 -2.36
CA ARG A 36 -12.15 7.66 -1.94
C ARG A 36 -11.25 6.74 -2.76
N ALA A 37 -11.15 6.98 -4.07
CA ALA A 37 -10.27 6.27 -4.96
C ALA A 37 -8.78 6.44 -4.61
N VAL A 38 -8.31 7.68 -4.43
CA VAL A 38 -6.91 7.95 -4.06
C VAL A 38 -6.57 7.36 -2.68
N MET A 39 -7.50 7.43 -1.72
CA MET A 39 -7.28 6.85 -0.39
C MET A 39 -7.28 5.31 -0.44
N ALA A 40 -8.06 4.70 -1.34
CA ALA A 40 -8.04 3.25 -1.54
C ALA A 40 -6.71 2.80 -2.14
N ASP A 41 -6.19 3.55 -3.11
CA ASP A 41 -4.88 3.34 -3.71
C ASP A 41 -3.75 3.46 -2.66
N LEU A 42 -3.78 4.50 -1.84
CA LEU A 42 -2.85 4.67 -0.73
C LEU A 42 -2.93 3.51 0.27
N THR A 43 -4.14 3.04 0.59
CA THR A 43 -4.36 1.93 1.50
C THR A 43 -3.75 0.63 0.95
N TYR A 44 -3.88 0.38 -0.36
CA TYR A 44 -3.26 -0.76 -1.03
C TYR A 44 -1.74 -0.73 -0.90
N PHE A 45 -1.10 0.41 -1.20
CA PHE A 45 0.35 0.53 -1.10
C PHE A 45 0.85 0.45 0.34
N CYS A 46 0.10 0.94 1.32
CA CYS A 46 0.44 0.74 2.73
C CYS A 46 0.38 -0.74 3.12
N ALA A 47 -0.65 -1.49 2.68
CA ALA A 47 -0.74 -2.92 2.94
C ALA A 47 0.44 -3.68 2.30
N LEU A 48 0.79 -3.34 1.05
CA LEU A 48 1.94 -3.92 0.36
C LEU A 48 3.25 -3.58 1.09
N ALA A 49 3.43 -2.34 1.55
CA ALA A 49 4.61 -1.94 2.32
C ALA A 49 4.74 -2.69 3.66
N LEU A 50 3.64 -2.89 4.40
CA LEU A 50 3.65 -3.74 5.59
C LEU A 50 4.05 -5.18 5.26
N PHE A 51 3.57 -5.70 4.14
CA PHE A 51 3.94 -7.03 3.65
C PHE A 51 5.44 -7.10 3.32
N VAL A 52 6.02 -6.09 2.65
CA VAL A 52 7.47 -6.00 2.39
C VAL A 52 8.28 -6.02 3.69
N LEU A 53 7.91 -5.19 4.65
CA LEU A 53 8.61 -5.10 5.95
C LEU A 53 8.57 -6.45 6.69
N PHE A 54 7.46 -7.18 6.58
CA PHE A 54 7.34 -8.54 7.09
C PHE A 54 8.23 -9.53 6.33
N VAL A 55 8.20 -9.51 4.99
CA VAL A 55 9.00 -10.39 4.13
C VAL A 55 10.51 -10.20 4.37
N ILE A 56 10.98 -8.97 4.59
CA ILE A 56 12.37 -8.68 4.93
C ILE A 56 12.79 -9.38 6.23
N ARG A 57 11.88 -9.53 7.21
CA ARG A 57 12.18 -10.28 8.44
C ARG A 57 12.19 -11.79 8.23
N VAL A 58 11.27 -12.30 7.40
CA VAL A 58 11.17 -13.74 7.11
C VAL A 58 12.32 -14.21 6.20
N GLY A 59 12.82 -13.34 5.32
CA GLY A 59 13.88 -13.67 4.37
C GLY A 59 13.43 -14.60 3.24
N SER A 60 12.14 -14.58 2.88
CA SER A 60 11.59 -15.46 1.84
C SER A 60 11.69 -14.81 0.46
N THR A 61 12.48 -15.43 -0.43
CA THR A 61 12.60 -14.99 -1.83
C THR A 61 11.27 -15.06 -2.57
N VAL A 62 10.49 -16.13 -2.35
CA VAL A 62 9.17 -16.30 -3.00
C VAL A 62 8.20 -15.18 -2.61
N ALA A 63 8.22 -14.78 -1.33
CA ALA A 63 7.35 -13.70 -0.89
C ALA A 63 7.80 -12.33 -1.44
N MET A 64 9.10 -12.17 -1.74
CA MET A 64 9.62 -10.98 -2.41
C MET A 64 9.15 -10.89 -3.88
N ASP A 65 9.01 -12.02 -4.57
CA ASP A 65 8.43 -12.05 -5.92
C ASP A 65 6.96 -11.60 -5.90
N VAL A 66 6.21 -12.05 -4.88
CA VAL A 66 4.82 -11.60 -4.66
C VAL A 66 4.75 -10.10 -4.40
N VAL A 67 5.70 -9.53 -3.64
CA VAL A 67 5.83 -8.07 -3.47
C VAL A 67 6.04 -7.37 -4.80
N MET A 68 6.96 -7.85 -5.63
CA MET A 68 7.28 -7.23 -6.92
C MET A 68 6.05 -7.25 -7.83
N LEU A 69 5.41 -8.41 -7.99
CA LEU A 69 4.18 -8.55 -8.77
C LEU A 69 3.04 -7.69 -8.20
N GLY A 70 2.89 -7.66 -6.87
CA GLY A 70 1.90 -6.83 -6.18
C GLY A 70 2.11 -5.35 -6.47
N SER A 71 3.36 -4.85 -6.46
CA SER A 71 3.63 -3.44 -6.78
C SER A 71 3.23 -3.07 -8.21
N LEU A 72 3.47 -3.97 -9.17
CA LEU A 72 3.06 -3.79 -10.56
C LEU A 72 1.53 -3.77 -10.69
N ILE A 73 0.85 -4.72 -10.03
CA ILE A 73 -0.62 -4.80 -10.01
C ILE A 73 -1.21 -3.54 -9.36
N GLY A 74 -0.58 -3.01 -8.30
CA GLY A 74 -0.98 -1.76 -7.66
C GLY A 74 -1.03 -0.59 -8.64
N VAL A 75 0.03 -0.38 -9.41
CA VAL A 75 0.07 0.69 -10.42
C VAL A 75 -1.02 0.50 -11.48
N LEU A 76 -1.26 -0.75 -11.92
CA LEU A 76 -2.34 -1.05 -12.87
C LEU A 76 -3.72 -0.76 -12.27
N ALA A 77 -3.92 -1.03 -10.98
CA ALA A 77 -5.15 -0.71 -10.27
C ALA A 77 -5.38 0.82 -10.22
N THR A 78 -4.34 1.61 -9.97
CA THR A 78 -4.41 3.08 -10.02
C THR A 78 -4.87 3.58 -11.40
N VAL A 79 -4.31 3.01 -12.48
CA VAL A 79 -4.70 3.36 -13.86
C VAL A 79 -6.14 2.92 -14.17
N ALA A 80 -6.55 1.74 -13.72
CA ALA A 80 -7.93 1.28 -13.88
C ALA A 80 -8.91 2.22 -13.16
N LEU A 81 -8.56 2.65 -11.95
CA LEU A 81 -9.36 3.54 -11.13
C LEU A 81 -9.47 4.94 -11.73
N SER A 82 -8.39 5.49 -12.29
CA SER A 82 -8.42 6.78 -12.99
C SER A 82 -9.34 6.73 -14.21
N ARG A 83 -9.30 5.62 -14.97
CA ARG A 83 -10.22 5.40 -16.11
C ARG A 83 -11.68 5.31 -15.69
N LEU A 84 -11.97 4.66 -14.56
CA LEU A 84 -13.31 4.57 -13.99
C LEU A 84 -13.85 5.96 -13.61
N LEU A 85 -13.03 6.77 -12.92
CA LEU A 85 -13.39 8.13 -12.53
C LEU A 85 -13.60 9.06 -13.73
N SER A 86 -12.74 8.98 -14.74
CA SER A 86 -12.86 9.76 -15.97
C SER A 86 -14.03 9.31 -16.87
N ARG A 87 -14.78 8.27 -16.49
CA ARG A 87 -15.86 7.66 -17.29
C ARG A 87 -15.41 7.30 -18.71
N GLY A 88 -14.14 6.98 -18.89
CA GLY A 88 -13.54 6.73 -20.20
C GLY A 88 -13.44 7.93 -21.15
N ARG A 89 -13.74 9.16 -20.70
CA ARG A 89 -13.47 10.38 -21.47
C ARG A 89 -11.96 10.64 -21.44
N ARG A 90 -11.37 10.71 -22.63
CA ARG A 90 -9.94 10.93 -22.86
C ARG A 90 -9.53 12.31 -22.39
#